data_AF-A0AAN9ED39-F1
#
_entry.id   AF-A0AAN9ED39-F1
#
_cell.length_a   1.000
_cell.length_b   1.000
_cell.length_c   1.000
_cell.angle_alpha   90.00
_cell.angle_beta   90.00
_cell.angle_gamma   90.00
#
_symmetry.space_group_name_H-M   'P 1'
#
loop_
_entity.id
_entity.type
_entity.pdbx_description
1 polymer ?
#
loop_
_entity_poly.entity_id
_entity_poly.type
_entity_poly.pdbx_seq_one_letter_code
_entity_poly.pdbx_strand_id
1 'polypeptide(L)'
;MAKITMRSSKVMVSVLPSVQRFHAIAYPLDPMFALEIMYLSSDFGYHPLSHLMGSIFGMHNGKNVEVFCYALSPNDGTKWRKRIRSEAEHFVDVSATTSYVIAKMINDDKIYILVNLNGYTKVSPYLEFIVV
;
A
#
# COMPACT_ATOMS: atom_id res chain seq x y z
N MET A 1 12.54 32.65 50.36
CA MET A 1 13.11 31.35 49.92
C MET A 1 11.96 30.46 49.46
N ALA A 2 11.77 30.30 48.15
CA ALA A 2 10.73 29.43 47.58
C ALA A 2 11.41 28.25 46.86
N LYS A 3 11.13 27.04 47.32
CA LYS A 3 11.63 25.77 46.78
C LYS A 3 10.88 25.47 45.47
N ILE A 4 11.58 25.46 44.34
CA ILE A 4 11.05 24.98 43.06
C ILE A 4 11.17 23.45 43.06
N THR A 5 10.04 22.76 43.16
CA THR A 5 9.97 21.29 43.06
C THR A 5 9.80 20.90 41.60
N MET A 6 10.84 20.32 40.98
CA MET A 6 10.75 19.68 39.67
C MET A 6 9.86 18.42 39.75
N ARG A 7 8.76 18.38 38.99
CA ARG A 7 8.00 17.15 38.73
C ARG A 7 8.58 16.46 37.50
N SER A 8 9.26 15.33 37.71
CA SER A 8 9.69 14.41 36.64
C SER A 8 8.46 13.72 36.05
N SER A 9 8.09 14.08 34.83
CA SER A 9 7.07 13.38 34.03
C SER A 9 7.69 12.15 33.39
N LYS A 10 7.37 10.97 33.94
CA LYS A 10 7.62 9.67 33.29
C LYS A 10 6.88 9.63 31.95
N VAL A 11 7.63 9.62 30.85
CA VAL A 11 7.08 9.28 29.53
C VAL A 11 6.84 7.77 29.52
N MET A 12 5.58 7.38 29.56
CA MET A 12 5.16 5.99 29.43
C MET A 12 5.25 5.62 27.95
N VAL A 13 6.34 4.96 27.56
CA VAL A 13 6.49 4.35 26.24
C VAL A 13 5.54 3.15 26.20
N SER A 14 4.37 3.33 25.58
CA SER A 14 3.47 2.22 25.27
C SER A 14 4.15 1.34 24.23
N VAL A 15 4.61 0.18 24.66
CA VAL A 15 5.13 -0.88 23.81
C VAL A 15 3.99 -1.31 22.90
N LEU A 16 4.07 -0.98 21.60
CA LEU A 16 3.12 -1.47 20.61
C LEU A 16 3.23 -3.01 20.58
N PRO A 17 2.11 -3.75 20.66
CA PRO A 17 2.15 -5.20 20.68
C PRO A 17 2.74 -5.71 19.36
N SER A 18 3.76 -6.53 19.51
CA SER A 18 4.44 -7.30 18.47
C SER A 18 3.45 -7.94 17.49
N VAL A 19 3.65 -7.63 16.20
CA VAL A 19 3.18 -8.32 14.98
C VAL A 19 2.31 -9.55 15.26
N GLN A 20 1.00 -9.41 15.09
CA GLN A 20 0.09 -10.56 15.16
C GLN A 20 0.41 -11.58 14.07
N ARG A 21 0.37 -12.87 14.44
CA ARG A 21 0.50 -14.00 13.51
C ARG A 21 -0.58 -13.91 12.43
N PHE A 22 -0.16 -14.07 11.17
CA PHE A 22 -1.01 -14.15 10.00
C PHE A 22 -2.13 -15.19 10.20
N HIS A 23 -3.38 -14.73 10.19
CA HIS A 23 -4.53 -15.59 9.92
C HIS A 23 -4.88 -15.38 8.45
N ALA A 24 -4.53 -16.33 7.60
CA ALA A 24 -5.07 -16.39 6.25
C ALA A 24 -6.56 -16.76 6.36
N ILE A 25 -7.44 -15.80 6.12
CA ILE A 25 -8.88 -16.05 6.00
C ILE A 25 -9.11 -16.35 4.52
N ALA A 26 -9.38 -17.60 4.18
CA ALA A 26 -9.70 -17.94 2.80
C ALA A 26 -11.12 -17.42 2.48
N TYR A 27 -11.20 -16.34 1.69
CA TYR A 27 -12.45 -15.99 1.04
C TYR A 27 -12.72 -17.00 -0.07
N PRO A 28 -13.95 -17.53 -0.21
CA PRO A 28 -14.28 -18.37 -1.35
C PRO A 28 -14.16 -17.53 -2.61
N LEU A 29 -13.10 -17.75 -3.38
CA LEU A 29 -12.92 -17.19 -4.70
C LEU A 29 -13.90 -17.92 -5.62
N ASP A 30 -14.88 -17.19 -6.16
CA ASP A 30 -15.73 -17.74 -7.21
C ASP A 30 -14.89 -17.84 -8.48
N PRO A 31 -14.68 -19.06 -9.02
CA PRO A 31 -13.83 -19.27 -10.18
C PRO A 31 -14.35 -18.62 -11.48
N MET A 32 -15.57 -18.06 -11.47
CA MET A 32 -16.10 -17.25 -12.57
C MET A 32 -15.61 -15.80 -12.58
N PHE A 33 -15.04 -15.28 -11.48
CA PHE A 33 -14.59 -13.90 -11.37
C PHE A 33 -13.07 -13.79 -11.49
N ALA A 34 -12.61 -12.68 -12.08
CA ALA A 34 -11.19 -12.35 -12.09
C ALA A 34 -10.72 -12.06 -10.66
N LEU A 35 -9.52 -12.51 -10.32
CA LEU A 35 -8.91 -12.23 -9.04
C LEU A 35 -8.41 -10.78 -9.02
N GLU A 36 -8.99 -9.92 -8.19
CA GLU A 36 -8.54 -8.54 -8.06
C GLU A 36 -7.27 -8.45 -7.19
N ILE A 37 -6.18 -7.94 -7.78
CA ILE A 37 -4.90 -7.72 -7.10
C ILE A 37 -4.60 -6.22 -7.10
N MET A 38 -4.31 -5.67 -5.91
CA MET A 38 -3.85 -4.29 -5.78
C MET A 38 -2.38 -4.22 -5.37
N TYR A 39 -1.58 -3.51 -6.14
CA TYR A 39 -0.23 -3.09 -5.80
C TYR A 39 -0.25 -1.69 -5.22
N LEU A 40 0.21 -1.56 -3.97
CA LEU A 40 0.34 -0.28 -3.28
C LEU A 40 1.81 0.11 -3.20
N SER A 41 2.18 1.28 -3.74
CA SER A 41 3.57 1.75 -3.66
C SER A 41 3.76 3.27 -3.73
N SER A 42 4.79 3.77 -3.04
CA SER A 42 5.34 5.13 -3.21
C SER A 42 6.35 5.23 -4.36
N ASP A 43 6.73 4.10 -4.94
CA ASP A 43 7.91 4.00 -5.79
C ASP A 43 7.57 3.84 -7.28
N PHE A 44 6.33 4.13 -7.65
CA PHE A 44 5.88 4.20 -9.04
C PHE A 44 6.40 5.48 -9.69
N GLY A 45 7.61 5.40 -10.26
CA GLY A 45 8.36 6.55 -10.74
C GLY A 45 9.82 6.21 -11.04
N TYR A 46 10.73 7.17 -10.92
CA TYR A 46 12.16 6.90 -11.04
C TYR A 46 12.72 6.21 -9.78
N HIS A 47 12.48 4.90 -9.67
CA HIS A 47 12.91 4.06 -8.55
C HIS A 47 13.32 2.64 -9.02
N PRO A 48 14.25 1.95 -8.33
CA PRO A 48 14.63 0.57 -8.66
C PRO A 48 13.46 -0.41 -8.78
N LEU A 49 12.41 -0.26 -7.95
CA LEU A 49 11.17 -1.04 -8.07
C LEU A 49 10.59 -0.92 -9.47
N SER A 50 10.42 0.30 -9.97
CA SER A 50 9.85 0.57 -11.29
C SER A 50 10.76 0.09 -12.43
N HIS A 51 12.07 0.06 -12.23
CA HIS A 51 13.00 -0.50 -13.21
C HIS A 51 12.87 -2.02 -13.34
N LEU A 52 12.61 -2.71 -12.22
CA LEU A 52 12.55 -4.18 -12.16
C LEU A 52 11.13 -4.71 -12.46
N MET A 53 10.12 -4.10 -11.86
CA MET A 53 8.73 -4.58 -11.88
C MET A 53 7.82 -3.77 -12.80
N GLY A 54 8.29 -2.67 -13.41
CA GLY A 54 7.43 -1.76 -14.15
C GLY A 54 6.60 -2.40 -15.27
N SER A 55 7.10 -3.48 -15.89
CA SER A 55 6.36 -4.24 -16.91
C SER A 55 5.36 -5.24 -16.34
N ILE A 56 5.53 -5.70 -15.09
CA ILE A 56 4.78 -6.82 -14.52
C ILE A 56 3.30 -6.48 -14.41
N PHE A 57 3.00 -5.25 -14.02
CA PHE A 57 1.63 -4.78 -13.82
C PHE A 57 0.74 -4.93 -15.06
N GLY A 58 1.29 -4.76 -16.27
CA GLY A 58 0.56 -4.93 -17.53
C GLY A 58 0.67 -6.32 -18.17
N MET A 59 1.43 -7.26 -17.57
CA MET A 59 1.61 -8.61 -18.10
C MET A 59 0.66 -9.65 -17.47
N HIS A 60 -0.19 -9.24 -16.53
CA HIS A 60 -1.19 -10.13 -15.96
C HIS A 60 -2.21 -10.56 -17.02
N ASN A 61 -2.68 -11.81 -16.92
CA ASN A 61 -3.76 -12.28 -17.79
C ASN A 61 -5.08 -11.68 -17.33
N GLY A 62 -5.53 -10.60 -17.99
CA GLY A 62 -6.77 -9.88 -17.70
C GLY A 62 -8.05 -10.72 -17.73
N LYS A 63 -8.01 -11.96 -18.24
CA LYS A 63 -9.17 -12.89 -18.14
C LYS A 63 -9.33 -13.47 -16.74
N ASN A 64 -8.25 -13.54 -15.98
CA ASN A 64 -8.18 -14.24 -14.70
C ASN A 64 -7.78 -13.32 -13.54
N VAL A 65 -7.14 -12.19 -13.84
CA VAL A 65 -6.57 -11.26 -12.85
C VAL A 65 -6.83 -9.84 -13.30
N GLU A 66 -7.49 -9.06 -12.44
CA GLU A 66 -7.69 -7.62 -12.62
C GLU A 66 -6.71 -6.86 -11.72
N VAL A 67 -5.96 -5.92 -12.28
CA VAL A 67 -4.83 -5.30 -11.59
C VAL A 67 -5.08 -3.82 -11.29
N PHE A 68 -4.92 -3.47 -10.01
CA PHE A 68 -4.96 -2.10 -9.51
C PHE A 68 -3.58 -1.66 -9.04
N CYS A 69 -3.13 -0.48 -9.48
CA CYS A 69 -1.90 0.16 -9.01
C CYS A 69 -2.23 1.46 -8.29
N TYR A 70 -2.06 1.47 -6.97
CA TYR A 70 -2.30 2.63 -6.12
C TYR A 70 -0.98 3.31 -5.78
N ALA A 71 -0.81 4.53 -6.29
CA ALA A 71 0.38 5.32 -6.07
C ALA A 71 0.25 6.19 -4.82
N LEU A 72 1.14 5.96 -3.86
CA LEU A 72 1.27 6.78 -2.64
C LEU A 72 2.14 8.02 -2.86
N SER A 73 2.81 8.14 -4.01
CA SER A 73 3.61 9.31 -4.39
C SER A 73 2.97 10.08 -5.54
N PRO A 74 3.11 11.43 -5.54
CA PRO A 74 2.67 12.26 -6.64
C PRO A 74 3.38 11.87 -7.94
N ASN A 75 2.74 12.16 -9.07
CA ASN A 75 3.34 11.95 -10.39
C ASN A 75 4.64 12.77 -10.55
N ASP A 76 5.76 12.07 -10.71
CA ASP A 76 7.09 12.65 -10.93
C ASP A 76 7.37 13.05 -12.40
N GLY A 77 6.43 12.80 -13.31
CA GLY A 77 6.55 13.12 -14.74
C GLY A 77 7.50 12.20 -15.52
N THR A 78 8.08 11.21 -14.87
CA THR A 78 9.11 10.34 -15.46
C THR A 78 8.52 9.36 -16.46
N LYS A 79 9.38 8.84 -17.36
CA LYS A 79 8.98 7.80 -18.31
C LYS A 79 8.46 6.54 -17.62
N TRP A 80 8.95 6.24 -16.41
CA TRP A 80 8.57 5.06 -15.64
C TRP A 80 7.14 5.17 -15.10
N ARG A 81 6.80 6.31 -14.48
CA ARG A 81 5.43 6.59 -14.03
C ARG A 81 4.44 6.57 -15.20
N LYS A 82 4.83 7.16 -16.34
CA LYS A 82 4.01 7.13 -17.57
C LYS A 82 3.77 5.71 -18.08
N ARG A 83 4.82 4.88 -18.10
CA ARG A 83 4.76 3.49 -18.55
C ARG A 83 3.86 2.64 -17.66
N ILE A 84 4.05 2.68 -16.34
CA ILE A 84 3.22 1.93 -15.40
C ILE A 84 1.76 2.36 -15.53
N ARG A 85 1.50 3.67 -15.62
CA ARG A 85 0.15 4.19 -15.82
C ARG A 85 -0.51 3.74 -17.13
N SER A 86 0.28 3.54 -18.20
CA SER A 86 -0.27 3.08 -19.49
C SER A 86 -0.42 1.57 -19.59
N GLU A 87 0.37 0.81 -18.84
CA GLU A 87 0.38 -0.66 -18.90
C GLU A 87 -0.51 -1.29 -17.82
N ALA A 88 -0.67 -0.66 -16.65
CA ALA A 88 -1.60 -1.12 -15.63
C ALA A 88 -3.05 -0.92 -16.08
N GLU A 89 -3.90 -1.90 -15.79
CA GLU A 89 -5.33 -1.85 -16.10
C GLU A 89 -6.02 -0.70 -15.36
N HIS A 90 -5.78 -0.61 -14.05
CA HIS A 90 -6.22 0.52 -13.23
C HIS A 90 -5.03 1.18 -12.54
N PHE A 91 -4.85 2.48 -12.77
CA PHE A 91 -3.84 3.28 -12.08
C PHE A 91 -4.47 4.45 -11.34
N VAL A 92 -4.36 4.47 -10.02
CA VAL A 92 -4.97 5.47 -9.14
C VAL A 92 -3.89 6.21 -8.36
N ASP A 93 -3.93 7.54 -8.43
CA ASP A 93 -3.09 8.39 -7.59
C ASP A 93 -3.79 8.65 -6.26
N VAL A 94 -3.25 8.11 -5.18
CA VAL A 94 -3.76 8.27 -3.81
C VAL A 94 -2.78 9.03 -2.91
N SER A 95 -1.80 9.73 -3.51
CA SER A 95 -0.75 10.44 -2.77
C SER A 95 -1.25 11.59 -1.89
N ALA A 96 -2.40 12.18 -2.26
CA ALA A 96 -3.09 13.21 -1.47
C ALA A 96 -4.24 12.64 -0.61
N THR A 97 -4.39 11.31 -0.57
CA THR A 97 -5.50 10.64 0.10
C THR A 97 -5.07 10.14 1.47
N THR A 98 -5.95 10.26 2.47
CA THR A 98 -5.66 9.75 3.82
C THR A 98 -5.73 8.23 3.85
N SER A 99 -5.01 7.62 4.79
CA SER A 99 -5.00 6.17 4.97
C SER A 99 -6.40 5.58 5.14
N TYR A 100 -7.24 6.21 5.96
CA TYR A 100 -8.62 5.77 6.17
C TYR A 100 -9.43 5.71 4.87
N VAL A 101 -9.30 6.71 4.01
CA VAL A 101 -10.02 6.74 2.73
C VAL A 101 -9.46 5.68 1.78
N ILE A 102 -8.15 5.48 1.75
CA ILE A 102 -7.52 4.40 0.97
C ILE A 102 -8.06 3.03 1.42
N ALA A 103 -8.11 2.75 2.72
CA ALA A 103 -8.70 1.50 3.24
C ALA A 103 -10.16 1.32 2.81
N LYS A 104 -10.94 2.41 2.86
CA LYS A 104 -12.33 2.36 2.40
C LYS A 104 -12.42 2.05 0.91
N MET A 105 -11.58 2.66 0.08
CA MET A 105 -11.52 2.38 -1.36
C MET A 105 -11.17 0.91 -1.62
N ILE A 106 -10.15 0.37 -0.94
CA ILE A 106 -9.75 -1.06 -1.06
C ILE A 106 -10.92 -1.99 -0.76
N ASN A 107 -11.67 -1.70 0.30
CA ASN A 107 -12.82 -2.51 0.69
C ASN A 107 -14.01 -2.36 -0.27
N ASP A 108 -14.25 -1.15 -0.78
CA ASP A 108 -15.34 -0.87 -1.73
C ASP A 108 -15.03 -1.48 -3.11
N ASP A 109 -13.75 -1.49 -3.52
CA ASP A 109 -13.23 -2.14 -4.73
C ASP A 109 -13.13 -3.68 -4.60
N LYS A 110 -13.42 -4.24 -3.41
CA LYS A 110 -13.40 -5.68 -3.10
C LYS A 110 -12.07 -6.39 -3.40
N ILE A 111 -10.96 -5.67 -3.33
CA ILE A 111 -9.63 -6.21 -3.59
C ILE A 111 -9.36 -7.46 -2.73
N TYR A 112 -9.15 -8.61 -3.40
CA TYR A 112 -8.83 -9.87 -2.74
C TYR A 112 -7.37 -9.96 -2.31
N ILE A 113 -6.43 -9.45 -3.10
CA ILE A 113 -5.00 -9.52 -2.76
C ILE A 113 -4.40 -8.13 -2.73
N LEU A 114 -4.01 -7.69 -1.54
CA LEU A 114 -3.24 -6.47 -1.37
C LEU A 114 -1.73 -6.75 -1.28
N VAL A 115 -0.97 -6.21 -2.21
CA VAL A 115 0.49 -6.30 -2.26
C VAL A 115 1.10 -4.95 -1.89
N ASN A 116 1.67 -4.86 -0.69
CA ASN A 116 2.47 -3.71 -0.28
C ASN A 116 3.91 -3.86 -0.81
N LEU A 117 4.31 -2.96 -1.72
CA LEU A 117 5.63 -2.97 -2.35
C LEU A 117 6.66 -2.05 -1.68
N ASN A 118 6.28 -1.28 -0.66
CA ASN A 118 7.16 -0.29 -0.01
C ASN A 118 8.08 -0.89 1.07
N GLY A 119 7.77 -2.10 1.54
CA GLY A 119 8.47 -2.76 2.64
C GLY A 119 8.46 -1.94 3.95
N TYR A 120 9.20 -2.42 4.96
CA TYR A 120 9.52 -1.63 6.17
C TYR A 120 10.73 -0.74 5.90
N THR A 121 10.57 0.31 5.11
CA THR A 121 11.64 1.28 4.84
C THR A 121 11.48 2.52 5.73
N LYS A 122 12.61 3.10 6.19
CA LYS A 122 12.74 4.14 7.25
C LYS A 122 11.91 5.43 7.05
N VAL A 123 11.20 5.57 5.95
CA VAL A 123 10.40 6.73 5.55
C VAL A 123 8.91 6.41 5.36
N SER A 124 8.43 5.27 5.87
CA SER A 124 7.00 4.95 5.86
C SER A 124 6.37 5.21 7.25
N PRO A 125 5.88 6.43 7.54
CA PRO A 125 5.01 6.66 8.70
C PRO A 125 3.59 6.14 8.50
N TYR A 126 3.27 5.54 7.35
CA TYR A 126 1.89 5.24 7.01
C TYR A 126 1.77 3.88 6.34
N LEU A 127 0.87 3.07 6.92
CA LEU A 127 0.12 1.99 6.28
C LEU A 127 0.73 0.59 6.36
N GLU A 128 0.60 -0.02 7.54
CA GLU A 128 0.41 -1.47 7.66
C GLU A 128 -1.00 -1.82 7.16
N PHE A 129 -1.19 -1.93 5.84
CA PHE A 129 -2.38 -2.58 5.33
C PHE A 129 -2.08 -4.03 4.98
N ILE A 130 -2.70 -4.90 5.76
CA ILE A 130 -3.05 -6.27 5.38
C ILE A 130 -4.55 -6.22 5.11
N VAL A 131 -4.95 -6.49 3.87
CA VAL A 131 -6.32 -6.95 3.59
C VAL A 131 -6.16 -8.28 2.85
N VAL A 132 -6.94 -9.24 3.35
CA VAL A 132 -6.87 -10.69 3.15
C VAL A 132 -7.66 -11.12 1.93
#